data_AF-A0A0L8LDN7-F1
#
_entry.id   AF-A0A0L8LDN7-F1
#
_cell.length_a   1.000
_cell.length_b   1.000
_cell.length_c   1.000
_cell.angle_alpha   90.00
_cell.angle_beta   90.00
_cell.angle_gamma   90.00
#
_symmetry.space_group_name_H-M   'P 1'
#
loop_
_entity.id
_entity.type
_entity.pdbx_description
1 polymer ?
#
loop_
_entity_poly.entity_id
_entity_poly.type
_entity_poly.pdbx_seq_one_letter_code
_entity_poly.pdbx_strand_id
1 'polypeptide(L)' 'MDMEQLMERLGRSGVTVILKVDDERMAEDGEPWTVVMSGPGLGEQGFIRAESSSLSDCLEQGFSRLRSLPGDWEWLPEFS' A
#
# COMPACT_ATOMS: atom_id res chain seq x y z
N MET A 1 -2.44 12.92 -4.81
CA MET A 1 -2.74 11.50 -5.07
C MET A 1 -4.23 11.32 -5.19
N ASP A 2 -4.71 10.73 -6.27
CA ASP A 2 -6.11 10.30 -6.41
C ASP A 2 -6.23 8.87 -5.86
N MET A 3 -6.83 8.72 -4.67
CA MET A 3 -6.92 7.42 -4.01
C MET A 3 -7.88 6.47 -4.72
N GLU A 4 -8.94 6.97 -5.34
CA GLU A 4 -9.89 6.12 -6.06
C GLU A 4 -9.18 5.48 -7.26
N GLN A 5 -8.51 6.29 -8.07
CA GLN A 5 -7.75 5.81 -9.22
C GLN A 5 -6.64 4.83 -8.83
N LEU A 6 -5.91 5.11 -7.74
CA LEU A 6 -4.89 4.21 -7.22
C LEU A 6 -5.48 2.85 -6.85
N MET A 7 -6.58 2.83 -6.07
CA MET A 7 -7.22 1.61 -5.59
C MET A 7 -7.80 0.80 -6.76
N GLU A 8 -8.39 1.46 -7.75
CA GLU A 8 -8.87 0.81 -8.96
C GLU A 8 -7.74 0.15 -9.77
N ARG A 9 -6.61 0.85 -9.95
CA ARG A 9 -5.45 0.29 -10.68
C ARG A 9 -4.85 -0.90 -9.93
N LEU A 10 -4.66 -0.80 -8.62
CA LEU A 10 -4.20 -1.93 -7.79
C LEU A 10 -5.15 -3.14 -7.90
N GLY A 11 -6.47 -2.91 -7.81
CA GLY A 11 -7.47 -3.96 -7.96
C GLY A 11 -7.43 -4.63 -9.34
N ARG A 12 -7.28 -3.85 -10.42
CA ARG A 12 -7.12 -4.37 -11.80
C ARG A 12 -5.84 -5.18 -11.98
N SER A 13 -4.78 -4.85 -11.25
CA SER A 13 -3.53 -5.61 -11.21
C SER A 13 -3.57 -6.83 -10.28
N GLY A 14 -4.74 -7.21 -9.76
CA GLY A 14 -4.88 -8.38 -8.91
C GLY A 14 -4.38 -8.18 -7.48
N VAL A 15 -4.31 -6.93 -7.01
CA VAL A 15 -3.93 -6.57 -5.65
C VAL A 15 -5.16 -6.18 -4.85
N THR A 16 -5.43 -6.93 -3.78
CA THR A 16 -6.36 -6.54 -2.73
C THR A 16 -5.65 -5.62 -1.75
N VAL A 17 -6.26 -4.47 -1.44
CA VAL A 17 -5.67 -3.45 -0.58
C VAL A 17 -6.56 -3.20 0.63
N ILE A 18 -5.96 -3.15 1.82
CA ILE A 18 -6.57 -2.58 3.02
C ILE A 18 -5.71 -1.40 3.42
N LEU A 19 -6.29 -0.21 3.42
CA LEU A 19 -5.70 0.99 4.00
C LEU A 19 -6.52 1.36 5.24
N LYS A 20 -5.87 1.51 6.39
CA LYS A 20 -6.52 1.92 7.63
C LYS A 20 -5.71 2.98 8.37
N VAL A 21 -6.43 3.72 9.21
CA VAL A 21 -5.89 4.56 10.27
C VAL A 21 -6.44 4.03 11.60
N ASP A 22 -5.56 3.87 12.58
CA ASP A 22 -5.85 3.32 13.91
C ASP A 22 -5.86 4.46 14.94
N ASP A 23 -7.00 4.69 15.60
CA ASP A 23 -7.19 5.85 16.48
C ASP A 23 -6.45 5.71 17.81
N GLU A 24 -6.34 4.50 18.35
CA GLU A 24 -5.55 4.23 19.57
C GLU A 24 -4.07 4.55 19.32
N ARG A 25 -3.50 4.06 18.21
CA ARG A 25 -2.12 4.38 17.82
C ARG A 25 -1.91 5.87 17.53
N MET A 26 -2.92 6.55 16.99
CA MET A 26 -2.87 7.99 16.74
C MET A 26 -2.83 8.77 18.07
N ALA A 27 -3.62 8.35 19.06
CA ALA A 27 -3.65 8.99 20.37
C ALA A 27 -2.35 8.82 21.16
N GLU A 28 -1.55 7.80 20.83
CA GLU A 28 -0.25 7.49 21.45
C GLU A 28 0.95 8.05 20.68
N ASP A 29 0.75 8.93 19.69
CA ASP A 29 1.79 9.47 18.79
C ASP A 29 2.63 8.37 18.09
N GLY A 30 2.00 7.22 17.80
CA GLY A 30 2.62 6.06 17.15
C GLY A 30 2.58 6.09 15.62
N GLU A 31 2.51 4.90 15.01
CA GLU A 31 2.35 4.70 13.56
C GLU A 31 0.91 4.25 13.22
N PRO A 32 -0.06 5.17 13.10
CA PRO A 32 -1.47 4.81 12.99
C PRO A 32 -1.86 4.33 11.58
N TRP A 33 -1.08 4.67 10.55
CA TRP A 33 -1.39 4.27 9.18
C TRP A 33 -0.89 2.87 8.91
N THR A 34 -1.75 2.02 8.35
CA THR A 34 -1.37 0.68 7.89
C THR A 34 -1.88 0.46 6.48
N VAL A 35 -1.00 -0.04 5.61
CA VAL A 35 -1.37 -0.63 4.32
C VAL A 35 -1.06 -2.12 4.34
N VAL A 36 -2.03 -2.91 3.91
CA VAL A 36 -1.86 -4.35 3.62
C VAL A 36 -2.23 -4.58 2.17
N MET A 37 -1.35 -5.25 1.43
CA MET A 37 -1.57 -5.66 0.05
C MET A 37 -1.42 -7.17 -0.07
N SER A 38 -2.32 -7.82 -0.79
CA SER A 38 -2.34 -9.27 -0.99
C SER A 38 -2.96 -9.63 -2.34
N GLY A 39 -2.91 -10.91 -2.71
CA GLY A 39 -3.55 -11.42 -3.91
C GLY A 39 -2.56 -11.80 -5.02
N PRO A 40 -3.07 -12.33 -6.14
CA PRO A 40 -2.25 -12.91 -7.21
C PRO A 40 -1.29 -11.91 -7.86
N GLY A 41 -1.58 -10.61 -7.80
CA GLY A 41 -0.68 -9.56 -8.27
C GLY A 41 0.67 -9.54 -7.54
N LEU A 42 0.76 -10.12 -6.34
CA LEU A 42 2.01 -10.24 -5.58
C LEU A 42 2.78 -11.55 -5.87
N GLY A 43 2.29 -12.39 -6.78
CA GLY A 43 2.92 -13.67 -7.12
C GLY A 43 2.89 -14.68 -5.95
N GLU A 44 3.99 -15.41 -5.73
CA GLU A 44 4.12 -16.35 -4.60
C GLU A 44 4.29 -15.64 -3.25
N GLN A 45 4.41 -14.31 -3.26
CA GLN A 45 4.56 -13.52 -2.05
C GLN A 45 3.21 -13.40 -1.34
N GLY A 46 3.13 -13.85 -0.08
CA GLY A 46 1.87 -13.91 0.65
C GLY A 46 1.17 -12.55 0.79
N PHE A 47 1.86 -11.55 1.34
CA PHE A 47 1.34 -10.19 1.49
C PHE A 47 2.45 -9.17 1.73
N ILE A 48 2.18 -7.90 1.46
CA ILE A 48 2.97 -6.74 1.89
C ILE A 48 2.21 -6.04 3.01
N ARG A 49 2.91 -5.68 4.09
CA ARG A 49 2.38 -4.83 5.17
C ARG A 49 3.38 -3.73 5.49
N ALA A 50 2.91 -2.49 5.54
CA ALA A 50 3.69 -1.35 6.02
C ALA A 50 2.87 -0.53 7.02
N GLU A 51 3.56 0.04 8.00
CA GLU A 51 3.01 0.92 9.03
C GLU A 51 3.85 2.21 9.04
N SER A 52 3.21 3.36 9.29
CA SER A 52 3.92 4.63 9.41
C SER A 52 3.10 5.70 10.14
N SER A 53 3.77 6.78 10.55
CA SER A 53 3.17 7.96 11.14
C SER A 53 2.38 8.81 10.14
N SER A 54 2.63 8.65 8.83
CA SER A 54 1.93 9.36 7.76
C SER A 54 1.37 8.42 6.68
N LEU A 55 0.29 8.85 6.02
CA LEU A 55 -0.29 8.11 4.89
C LEU A 55 0.72 7.96 3.74
N SER A 56 1.43 9.04 3.39
CA SER A 56 2.38 9.06 2.28
C SER A 56 3.54 8.09 2.51
N ASP A 57 4.12 8.10 3.71
CA ASP A 57 5.25 7.21 4.02
C ASP A 57 4.80 5.75 4.11
N CYS A 58 3.60 5.49 4.64
CA CYS A 58 3.02 4.16 4.68
C CYS A 58 2.83 3.59 3.26
N LEU A 59 2.29 4.40 2.35
CA LEU A 59 2.09 4.01 0.95
C LEU A 59 3.42 3.83 0.22
N GLU A 60 4.38 4.75 0.36
CA GLU A 60 5.68 4.65 -0.31
C GLU A 60 6.45 3.40 0.14
N GLN A 61 6.42 3.05 1.44
CA GLN A 61 6.98 1.79 1.93
C GLN A 61 6.30 0.57 1.29
N GLY A 62 4.98 0.61 1.11
CA GLY A 62 4.24 -0.42 0.39
C GLY A 62 4.63 -0.51 -1.09
N PHE A 63 4.65 0.62 -1.80
CA PHE A 63 4.95 0.70 -3.22
C PHE A 63 6.40 0.34 -3.54
N SER A 64 7.34 0.72 -2.68
CA SER A 64 8.74 0.32 -2.79
C SER A 64 8.88 -1.21 -2.80
N ARG A 65 8.15 -1.90 -1.91
CA ARG A 65 8.12 -3.37 -1.90
C ARG A 65 7.38 -3.94 -3.11
N LEU A 66 6.27 -3.33 -3.53
CA LEU A 66 5.52 -3.78 -4.71
C LEU A 66 6.36 -3.70 -5.99
N ARG A 67 7.11 -2.61 -6.19
CA ARG A 67 8.06 -2.42 -7.31
C ARG A 67 9.21 -3.43 -7.33
N SER A 68 9.51 -4.06 -6.19
CA SER A 68 10.52 -5.13 -6.14
C SER A 68 10.00 -6.48 -6.62
N LEU A 69 8.69 -6.61 -6.85
CA LEU A 69 8.05 -7.83 -7.34
C LEU A 69 7.96 -7.86 -8.87
N PRO A 70 7.92 -9.05 -9.48
CA PRO A 70 7.55 -9.18 -10.89
C PRO A 70 6.16 -8.59 -11.14
N GLY A 71 6.01 -7.79 -12.20
CA GLY A 71 4.74 -7.18 -12.58
C GLY A 71 4.93 -5.84 -13.28
N ASP A 72 3.83 -5.27 -13.76
CA ASP A 72 3.83 -3.92 -14.33
C ASP A 72 3.49 -2.91 -13.23
N TRP A 73 4.54 -2.28 -12.70
CA TRP A 73 4.50 -1.34 -11.58
C TRP A 73 5.04 0.04 -11.96
N GLU A 74 5.34 0.29 -13.24
CA GLU A 74 5.97 1.53 -13.71
C GLU A 74 5.08 2.76 -13.51
N TRP A 75 3.78 2.55 -13.32
CA TRP A 75 2.76 3.58 -13.08
C TRP A 75 2.68 4.03 -11.62
N LEU A 76 3.26 3.30 -10.65
CA LEU A 76 3.18 3.66 -9.23
C LEU A 76 3.77 5.05 -8.89
N PRO A 77 4.87 5.53 -9.53
CA PRO A 77 5.40 6.88 -9.29
C PRO A 77 4.43 8.02 -9.65
N GLU A 78 3.33 7.76 -10.38
CA GLU A 78 2.28 8.76 -10.62
C GLU A 78 1.49 9.08 -9.33
N PHE A 79 1.61 8.24 -8.30
CA PHE A 79 0.85 8.31 -7.04
C PHE A 79 1.72 8.60 -5.82
N SER A 80 3.04 8.77 -5.96
CA SER A 80 3.98 9.15 -4.88
C SER A 80 4.08 10.66 -4.70
#